data_AF-A0A6I9N9H5-F1
#
_entry.id   AF-A0A6I9N9H5-F1
#
_cell.length_a   1.000
_cell.length_b   1.000
_cell.length_c   1.000
_cell.angle_alpha   90.00
_cell.angle_beta   90.00
_cell.angle_gamma   90.00
#
_symmetry.space_group_name_H-M   'P 1'
#
loop_
_entity.id
_entity.type
_entity.pdbx_description
1 polymer ?
#
loop_
_entity_poly.entity_id
_entity_poly.type
_entity_poly.pdbx_seq_one_letter_code
_entity_poly.pdbx_strand_id
1 'polypeptide(L)'
;MKQHSTKVFRDIVNALGSFIQSLFILPNLGNNAALSAPAGSGAQGSSQGGMGPGGINSNQTTQAAFEYRGTWIPLMTVSVQGSAKATYLEMLDKVEPPSIPEGYAMSVAFSALLDLVRGITSMIERELAVEEGTAAEFRETHPGQQWQPQPGAHQVWEEMVSACWCGLLAALSLLLDASTDETATENILKAELTVASLCGRLGLVTPRDAFITAICKASLPPHYTLTVLNSNTASLTGKSYSILGQTVQIISPSSESHQQVVAVGQPLASQPQGTVVLTSKNLQCMRTLLNLAHCHGAVLGTSWQLVLATLQHLVWILGLKPGPGGVLKPGRAVEGPSTVLTTAVMTDLPFIANILSRLFESSQYLDDVSLHHLINALCSLSLEAMEMASGNNKEPSLFAVAKLLETGLVNMDRIEILWRPLTGHLLEKVCQHTNSRMREWGAEALTALIKAGLAYKHDPPLAQNQNFSIL
;
A
#
# COMPACT_ATOMS: atom_id res chain seq x y z
N MET A 1 -4.04 -29.00 12.02
CA MET A 1 -2.63 -29.09 12.47
C MET A 1 -2.58 -29.48 13.95
N LYS A 2 -1.58 -30.26 14.39
CA LYS A 2 -1.33 -30.43 15.84
C LYS A 2 -0.82 -29.10 16.40
N GLN A 3 -1.20 -28.70 17.63
CA GLN A 3 -0.75 -27.43 18.25
C GLN A 3 0.78 -27.23 18.20
N HIS A 4 1.56 -28.31 18.26
CA HIS A 4 3.01 -28.27 18.13
C HIS A 4 3.49 -27.74 16.77
N SER A 5 2.84 -28.12 15.67
CA SER A 5 3.24 -27.73 14.30
C SER A 5 3.08 -26.23 14.07
N THR A 6 1.99 -25.63 14.55
CA THR A 6 1.75 -24.18 14.45
C THR A 6 2.80 -23.37 15.22
N LYS A 7 3.27 -23.89 16.37
CA LYS A 7 4.33 -23.25 17.15
C LYS A 7 5.66 -23.23 16.40
N VAL A 8 6.08 -24.39 15.88
CA VAL A 8 7.32 -24.51 15.08
C VAL A 8 7.29 -23.57 13.88
N PHE A 9 6.17 -23.53 13.16
CA PHE A 9 6.01 -22.65 12.01
C PHE A 9 6.18 -21.16 12.37
N ARG A 10 5.47 -20.69 13.42
CA ARG A 10 5.63 -19.33 13.93
C ARG A 10 7.08 -19.03 14.31
N ASP A 11 7.72 -19.96 15.00
CA ASP A 11 9.07 -19.75 15.50
C ASP A 11 10.08 -19.66 14.33
N ILE A 12 9.87 -20.40 13.23
CA ILE A 12 10.66 -20.26 11.98
C ILE A 12 10.47 -18.86 11.38
N VAL A 13 9.23 -18.38 11.24
CA VAL A 13 8.96 -17.05 10.65
C VAL A 13 9.58 -15.94 11.51
N ASN A 14 9.40 -16.04 12.83
CA ASN A 14 9.97 -15.07 13.76
C ASN A 14 11.50 -15.11 13.76
N ALA A 15 12.11 -16.29 13.73
CA ALA A 15 13.56 -16.43 13.65
C ALA A 15 14.12 -15.79 12.37
N LEU A 16 13.43 -15.95 11.23
CA LEU A 16 13.81 -15.29 9.98
C LEU A 16 13.72 -13.76 10.09
N GLY A 17 12.65 -13.22 10.66
CA GLY A 17 12.50 -11.79 10.91
C GLY A 17 13.56 -11.24 11.88
N SER A 18 13.82 -11.95 12.98
CA SER A 18 14.89 -11.60 13.93
C SER A 18 16.28 -11.66 13.30
N PHE A 19 16.52 -12.63 12.41
CA PHE A 19 17.77 -12.72 11.67
C PHE A 19 17.97 -11.49 10.78
N ILE A 20 16.97 -11.13 9.97
CA ILE A 20 17.00 -9.91 9.13
C ILE A 20 17.27 -8.66 9.99
N GLN A 21 16.59 -8.52 11.13
CA GLN A 21 16.83 -7.42 12.07
C GLN A 21 18.27 -7.40 12.60
N SER A 22 18.81 -8.56 12.97
CA SER A 22 20.16 -8.67 13.52
C SER A 22 21.24 -8.21 12.53
N LEU A 23 21.01 -8.41 11.22
CA LEU A 23 21.94 -7.98 10.17
C LEU A 23 22.07 -6.46 10.08
N PHE A 24 21.07 -5.69 10.52
CA PHE A 24 21.15 -4.22 10.58
C PHE A 24 21.72 -3.69 11.91
N ILE A 25 21.76 -4.52 12.96
CA ILE A 25 22.22 -4.14 14.30
C ILE A 25 23.71 -4.43 14.49
N LEU A 26 24.20 -5.54 13.92
CA LEU A 26 25.64 -5.83 13.95
C LEU A 26 26.35 -4.93 12.93
N PRO A 27 27.26 -4.04 13.36
CA PRO A 27 28.16 -3.41 12.42
C PRO A 27 29.00 -4.51 11.78
N ASN A 28 29.17 -4.46 10.45
CA ASN A 28 30.12 -5.33 9.74
C ASN A 28 31.51 -5.18 10.37
N LEU A 29 31.87 -6.11 11.27
CA LEU A 29 33.23 -6.25 11.81
C LEU A 29 34.17 -6.93 10.80
N GLY A 30 33.70 -7.23 9.59
CA GLY A 30 34.49 -7.82 8.52
C GLY A 30 34.69 -6.84 7.36
N ASN A 31 35.95 -6.53 7.08
CA ASN A 31 36.47 -6.02 5.81
C ASN A 31 36.55 -4.50 5.55
N ASN A 32 37.10 -3.75 6.51
CA ASN A 32 37.91 -2.54 6.19
C ASN A 32 39.32 -2.87 5.64
N ALA A 33 39.52 -4.08 5.11
CA ALA A 33 40.79 -4.59 4.58
C ALA A 33 40.66 -4.96 3.11
N ALA A 34 40.32 -4.00 2.25
CA ALA A 34 40.45 -4.12 0.80
C ALA A 34 40.75 -2.76 0.14
N LEU A 35 41.77 -2.06 0.65
CA LEU A 35 42.42 -0.95 -0.05
C LEU A 35 43.86 -1.28 -0.48
N SER A 36 44.26 -2.55 -0.46
CA SER A 36 45.61 -2.93 -0.85
C SER A 36 45.70 -4.41 -1.24
N ALA A 37 45.36 -4.71 -2.49
CA ALA A 37 45.91 -5.87 -3.17
C ALA A 37 47.16 -5.41 -3.95
N PRO A 38 48.34 -6.06 -3.79
CA PRO A 38 49.51 -5.75 -4.58
C PRO A 38 49.30 -6.22 -6.02
N ALA A 39 49.51 -5.32 -6.98
CA ALA A 39 49.56 -5.66 -8.40
C ALA A 39 50.75 -6.61 -8.65
N GLY A 40 50.43 -7.87 -8.98
CA GLY A 40 51.37 -8.84 -9.54
C GLY A 40 51.62 -8.54 -11.02
N SER A 41 52.90 -8.41 -11.35
CA SER A 41 53.52 -7.96 -12.60
C SER A 41 53.21 -8.81 -13.85
N GLY A 42 52.99 -8.13 -14.99
CA GLY A 42 53.05 -8.73 -16.33
C GLY A 42 52.85 -7.75 -17.51
N ALA A 43 53.96 -7.18 -18.00
CA ALA A 43 54.22 -6.68 -19.38
C ALA A 43 53.53 -5.41 -19.96
N GLN A 44 54.34 -4.34 -19.96
CA GLN A 44 54.65 -3.36 -21.03
C GLN A 44 53.55 -2.66 -21.87
N GLY A 45 53.49 -1.33 -21.71
CA GLY A 45 52.97 -0.35 -22.67
C GLY A 45 53.05 1.10 -22.18
N SER A 46 54.05 1.86 -22.65
CA SER A 46 54.28 3.33 -22.56
C SER A 46 53.06 4.18 -23.00
N SER A 47 52.79 5.44 -22.62
CA SER A 47 53.52 6.58 -22.04
C SER A 47 52.57 7.77 -21.77
N GLN A 48 52.93 8.66 -20.82
CA GLN A 48 52.55 10.10 -20.66
C GLN A 48 51.05 10.47 -20.49
N GLY A 49 50.60 11.29 -19.54
CA GLY A 49 51.20 12.20 -18.56
C GLY A 49 50.17 13.31 -18.25
N GLY A 50 49.92 13.65 -16.98
CA GLY A 50 49.04 14.77 -16.63
C GLY A 50 48.49 14.72 -15.20
N MET A 51 49.13 15.46 -14.31
CA MET A 51 48.75 15.66 -12.89
C MET A 51 47.64 16.71 -12.79
N GLY A 52 46.54 16.42 -12.07
CA GLY A 52 45.48 17.39 -11.76
C GLY A 52 44.50 16.85 -10.69
N PRO A 53 44.12 17.65 -9.67
CA PRO A 53 43.45 17.17 -8.46
C PRO A 53 41.91 17.16 -8.59
N GLY A 54 41.27 16.17 -7.97
CA GLY A 54 39.84 16.21 -7.63
C GLY A 54 38.88 15.84 -8.76
N GLY A 55 38.67 14.53 -8.98
CA GLY A 55 37.58 14.01 -9.80
C GLY A 55 36.75 13.02 -9.00
N ILE A 56 35.52 13.42 -8.65
CA ILE A 56 34.48 12.53 -8.16
C ILE A 56 34.15 11.58 -9.32
N ASN A 57 34.47 10.28 -9.18
CA ASN A 57 34.08 9.27 -10.15
C ASN A 57 32.55 9.10 -10.12
N SER A 58 31.87 9.71 -11.09
CA SER A 58 30.41 9.66 -11.31
C SER A 58 29.96 8.41 -12.10
N ASN A 59 30.53 7.24 -11.81
CA ASN A 59 30.12 5.96 -12.41
C ASN A 59 29.69 4.91 -11.36
N GLN A 60 28.92 5.32 -10.34
CA GLN A 60 28.21 4.35 -9.50
C GLN A 60 27.03 3.79 -10.29
N THR A 61 27.17 2.59 -10.85
CA THR A 61 26.01 1.71 -11.02
C THR A 61 25.38 1.56 -9.63
N THR A 62 24.16 2.07 -9.46
CA THR A 62 23.41 1.98 -8.20
C THR A 62 23.12 0.51 -7.91
N GLN A 63 24.02 -0.14 -7.17
CA GLN A 63 23.85 -1.51 -6.74
C GLN A 63 22.63 -1.57 -5.81
N ALA A 64 21.68 -2.45 -6.11
CA ALA A 64 20.51 -2.68 -5.27
C ALA A 64 20.95 -3.02 -3.84
N ALA A 65 20.29 -2.47 -2.83
CA ALA A 65 20.70 -2.63 -1.45
C ALA A 65 19.54 -2.38 -0.47
N PHE A 66 19.79 -2.74 0.79
CA PHE A 66 19.03 -2.26 1.93
C PHE A 66 19.90 -1.36 2.78
N GLU A 67 19.38 -0.20 3.17
CA GLU A 67 20.04 0.73 4.06
C GLU A 67 19.13 1.09 5.24
N TYR A 68 19.57 0.76 6.45
CA TYR A 68 18.83 1.07 7.66
C TYR A 68 19.78 1.53 8.76
N ARG A 69 19.51 2.72 9.34
CA ARG A 69 20.31 3.30 10.44
C ARG A 69 21.81 3.40 10.14
N GLY A 70 22.15 3.73 8.89
CA GLY A 70 23.54 3.87 8.43
C GLY A 70 24.23 2.53 8.09
N THR A 71 23.54 1.40 8.25
CA THR A 71 24.03 0.09 7.81
C THR A 71 23.54 -0.16 6.38
N TRP A 72 24.47 -0.18 5.43
CA TRP A 72 24.19 -0.48 4.02
C TRP A 72 24.58 -1.92 3.71
N ILE A 73 23.65 -2.68 3.13
CA ILE A 73 23.82 -4.10 2.82
C ILE A 73 23.45 -4.33 1.35
N PRO A 74 24.41 -4.74 0.50
CA PRO A 74 24.14 -4.97 -0.91
C PRO A 74 23.19 -6.15 -1.11
N LEU A 75 22.30 -6.03 -2.09
CA LEU A 75 21.49 -7.13 -2.60
C LEU A 75 22.23 -7.84 -3.71
N MET A 76 22.24 -9.16 -3.61
CA MET A 76 22.81 -10.07 -4.59
C MET A 76 21.69 -10.83 -5.29
N THR A 77 21.89 -11.13 -6.57
CA THR A 77 21.01 -12.04 -7.30
C THR A 77 21.27 -13.47 -6.83
N VAL A 78 20.41 -13.96 -5.94
CA VAL A 78 20.42 -15.37 -5.54
C VAL A 78 19.61 -16.15 -6.57
N SER A 79 20.28 -16.83 -7.51
CA SER A 79 19.57 -17.63 -8.52
C SER A 79 19.00 -18.90 -7.88
N VAL A 80 17.74 -18.84 -7.46
CA VAL A 80 16.98 -20.02 -7.01
C VAL A 80 16.30 -20.65 -8.23
N GLN A 81 17.07 -21.33 -9.09
CA GLN A 81 16.52 -22.11 -10.23
C GLN A 81 15.79 -23.38 -9.74
N GLY A 82 14.78 -23.26 -8.88
CA GLY A 82 13.93 -24.39 -8.44
C GLY A 82 14.64 -25.53 -7.69
N SER A 83 15.97 -25.55 -7.64
CA SER A 83 16.78 -26.36 -6.74
C SER A 83 17.30 -25.45 -5.64
N ALA A 84 16.98 -25.77 -4.38
CA ALA A 84 17.62 -25.16 -3.22
C ALA A 84 19.10 -25.59 -3.16
N LYS A 85 19.91 -25.17 -4.13
CA LYS A 85 21.36 -25.35 -4.10
C LYS A 85 21.94 -24.27 -3.23
N ALA A 86 22.13 -24.60 -1.97
CA ALA A 86 23.00 -23.81 -1.12
C ALA A 86 24.43 -23.98 -1.66
N THR A 87 24.88 -22.99 -2.44
CA THR A 87 26.21 -22.95 -3.08
C THR A 87 27.34 -23.34 -2.12
N TYR A 88 27.17 -23.07 -0.82
CA TYR A 88 28.14 -23.39 0.23
C TYR A 88 27.96 -24.76 0.89
N LEU A 89 26.79 -25.39 0.80
CA LEU A 89 26.57 -26.77 1.25
C LEU A 89 27.19 -27.80 0.29
N GLU A 90 27.34 -27.46 -1.00
CA GLU A 90 27.99 -28.31 -2.00
C GLU A 90 29.54 -28.23 -1.97
N MET A 91 30.11 -27.38 -1.10
CA MET A 91 31.55 -27.10 -1.06
C MET A 91 32.31 -27.82 0.09
N LEU A 92 31.70 -28.84 0.70
CA LEU A 92 32.27 -29.60 1.81
C LEU A 92 33.60 -30.31 1.47
N ASP A 93 33.92 -30.49 0.18
CA ASP A 93 35.13 -31.16 -0.29
C ASP A 93 36.37 -30.24 -0.38
N LYS A 94 36.23 -28.92 -0.13
CA LYS A 94 37.37 -27.98 -0.18
C LYS A 94 38.02 -27.80 1.18
N VAL A 95 39.35 -27.80 1.20
CA VAL A 95 40.19 -27.68 2.42
C VAL A 95 40.11 -26.29 3.06
N GLU A 96 39.81 -25.25 2.29
CA GLU A 96 39.64 -23.88 2.78
C GLU A 96 38.17 -23.42 2.71
N PRO A 97 37.65 -22.75 3.76
CA PRO A 97 36.28 -22.26 3.76
C PRO A 97 36.12 -21.15 2.71
N PRO A 98 35.08 -21.20 1.86
CA PRO A 98 34.83 -20.14 0.90
C PRO A 98 34.48 -18.82 1.59
N SER A 99 34.99 -17.71 1.06
CA SER A 99 34.55 -16.38 1.48
C SER A 99 33.09 -16.15 1.08
N ILE A 100 32.23 -15.87 2.05
CA ILE A 100 30.83 -15.51 1.81
C ILE A 100 30.78 -14.03 1.42
N PRO A 101 30.26 -13.67 0.24
CA PRO A 101 30.10 -12.29 -0.18
C PRO A 101 29.24 -11.48 0.80
N GLU A 102 29.58 -10.20 0.94
CA GLU A 102 28.79 -9.25 1.71
C GLU A 102 27.37 -9.17 1.12
N GLY A 103 26.37 -9.16 1.99
CA GLY A 103 24.96 -9.14 1.58
C GLY A 103 24.36 -10.48 1.15
N TYR A 104 25.16 -11.56 1.02
CA TYR A 104 24.62 -12.90 0.70
C TYR A 104 23.58 -13.37 1.73
N ALA A 105 23.89 -13.25 3.02
CA ALA A 105 22.99 -13.64 4.10
C ALA A 105 21.65 -12.87 4.07
N MET A 106 21.71 -11.55 3.83
CA MET A 106 20.52 -10.71 3.68
C MET A 106 19.72 -11.11 2.44
N SER A 107 20.38 -11.34 1.31
CA SER A 107 19.74 -11.67 0.04
C SER A 107 19.03 -13.04 0.11
N VAL A 108 19.65 -14.02 0.77
CA VAL A 108 19.04 -15.34 1.02
C VAL A 108 17.87 -15.22 1.99
N ALA A 109 18.02 -14.46 3.09
CA ALA A 109 16.94 -14.28 4.06
C ALA A 109 15.73 -13.54 3.44
N PHE A 110 16.00 -12.51 2.63
CA PHE A 110 14.97 -11.79 1.88
C PHE A 110 14.24 -12.71 0.89
N SER A 111 14.99 -13.49 0.10
CA SER A 111 14.40 -14.46 -0.84
C SER A 111 13.55 -15.51 -0.11
N ALA A 112 14.06 -16.06 0.99
CA ALA A 112 13.34 -17.04 1.82
C ALA A 112 12.06 -16.45 2.42
N LEU A 113 12.08 -15.18 2.84
CA LEU A 113 10.90 -14.49 3.36
C LEU A 113 9.82 -14.32 2.28
N LEU A 114 10.21 -13.92 1.06
CA LEU A 114 9.29 -13.79 -0.07
C LEU A 114 8.72 -15.14 -0.50
N ASP A 115 9.56 -16.17 -0.57
CA ASP A 115 9.11 -17.53 -0.92
C ASP A 115 8.22 -18.15 0.16
N LEU A 116 8.45 -17.83 1.44
CA LEU A 116 7.55 -18.19 2.53
C LEU A 116 6.18 -17.54 2.34
N VAL A 117 6.13 -16.23 2.08
CA VAL A 117 4.86 -15.52 1.81
C VAL A 117 4.14 -16.15 0.62
N ARG A 118 4.83 -16.31 -0.51
CA ARG A 118 4.29 -16.93 -1.72
C ARG A 118 3.80 -18.35 -1.49
N GLY A 119 4.53 -19.14 -0.71
CA GLY A 119 4.18 -20.53 -0.39
C GLY A 119 2.89 -20.61 0.44
N ILE A 120 2.77 -19.79 1.48
CA ILE A 120 1.57 -19.71 2.32
C ILE A 120 0.37 -19.27 1.49
N THR A 121 0.51 -18.18 0.72
CA THR A 121 -0.59 -17.60 -0.02
C THR A 121 -1.02 -18.51 -1.16
N SER A 122 -0.10 -19.00 -1.99
CA SER A 122 -0.43 -19.89 -3.11
C SER A 122 -1.06 -21.20 -2.65
N MET A 123 -0.64 -21.73 -1.49
CA MET A 123 -1.26 -22.93 -0.92
C MET A 123 -2.71 -22.67 -0.53
N ILE A 124 -2.98 -21.60 0.23
CA ILE A 124 -4.32 -21.33 0.75
C ILE A 124 -5.25 -20.83 -0.37
N GLU A 125 -4.75 -19.97 -1.27
CA GLU A 125 -5.53 -19.45 -2.41
C GLU A 125 -5.95 -20.55 -3.38
N ARG A 126 -5.11 -21.57 -3.59
CA ARG A 126 -5.46 -22.72 -4.43
C ARG A 126 -6.63 -23.51 -3.84
N GLU A 127 -6.61 -23.78 -2.54
CA GLU A 127 -7.69 -24.50 -1.87
C GLU A 127 -8.97 -23.66 -1.83
N LEU A 128 -8.86 -22.36 -1.55
CA LEU A 128 -9.98 -21.41 -1.64
C LEU A 128 -10.59 -21.38 -3.05
N ALA A 129 -9.77 -21.39 -4.11
CA ALA A 129 -10.27 -21.39 -5.48
C ALA A 129 -11.03 -22.69 -5.83
N VAL A 130 -10.56 -23.83 -5.33
CA VAL A 130 -11.28 -25.12 -5.47
C VAL A 130 -12.62 -25.05 -4.74
N GLU A 131 -12.61 -24.52 -3.53
CA GLU A 131 -13.82 -24.35 -2.72
C GLU A 131 -14.83 -23.41 -3.39
N GLU A 132 -14.40 -22.25 -3.88
CA GLU A 132 -15.24 -21.31 -4.64
C GLU A 132 -15.83 -21.96 -5.90
N GLY A 133 -15.06 -22.79 -6.60
CA GLY A 133 -15.55 -23.59 -7.73
C GLY A 133 -16.67 -24.55 -7.31
N THR A 134 -16.48 -25.30 -6.22
CA THR A 134 -17.53 -26.21 -5.70
C THR A 134 -18.76 -25.46 -5.20
N ALA A 135 -18.60 -24.28 -4.62
CA ALA A 135 -19.69 -23.43 -4.17
C ALA A 135 -20.51 -22.88 -5.36
N ALA A 136 -19.84 -22.54 -6.46
CA ALA A 136 -20.47 -22.11 -7.69
C ALA A 136 -21.29 -23.25 -8.32
N GLU A 137 -20.71 -24.43 -8.47
CA GLU A 137 -21.42 -25.63 -8.97
C GLU A 137 -22.63 -26.00 -8.11
N PHE A 138 -22.50 -25.89 -6.78
CA PHE A 138 -23.61 -26.13 -5.87
C PHE A 138 -24.74 -25.12 -6.06
N ARG A 139 -24.40 -23.83 -6.21
CA ARG A 139 -25.38 -22.76 -6.42
C ARG A 139 -26.17 -22.95 -7.72
N GLU A 140 -25.53 -23.45 -8.78
CA GLU A 140 -26.19 -23.77 -10.05
C GLU A 140 -27.13 -24.98 -9.93
N THR A 141 -26.70 -26.02 -9.21
CA THR A 141 -27.46 -27.27 -9.08
C THR A 141 -28.60 -27.18 -8.06
N HIS A 142 -28.49 -26.32 -7.06
CA HIS A 142 -29.45 -26.17 -5.96
C HIS A 142 -29.87 -24.70 -5.75
N PRO A 143 -30.63 -24.10 -6.70
CA PRO A 143 -31.10 -22.74 -6.55
C PRO A 143 -32.00 -22.60 -5.32
N GLY A 144 -31.54 -21.84 -4.32
CA GLY A 144 -32.25 -21.58 -3.07
C GLY A 144 -31.66 -22.23 -1.82
N GLN A 145 -30.64 -23.09 -1.95
CA GLN A 145 -29.86 -23.56 -0.80
C GLN A 145 -28.58 -22.74 -0.65
N GLN A 146 -28.29 -22.30 0.57
CA GLN A 146 -27.00 -21.69 0.89
C GLN A 146 -25.93 -22.76 0.99
N TRP A 147 -24.92 -22.66 0.13
CA TRP A 147 -23.71 -23.45 0.27
C TRP A 147 -22.99 -23.07 1.57
N GLN A 148 -22.57 -24.07 2.34
CA GLN A 148 -21.77 -23.87 3.54
C GLN A 148 -20.47 -24.66 3.42
N PRO A 149 -19.32 -24.04 3.76
CA PRO A 149 -18.05 -24.75 3.79
C PRO A 149 -18.07 -25.85 4.86
N GLN A 150 -17.24 -26.87 4.68
CA GLN A 150 -17.11 -27.92 5.68
C GLN A 150 -16.63 -27.32 7.02
N PRO A 151 -17.26 -27.67 8.15
CA PRO A 151 -16.87 -27.15 9.46
C PRO A 151 -15.38 -27.46 9.74
N GLY A 152 -14.60 -26.41 9.99
CA GLY A 152 -13.17 -26.53 10.31
C GLY A 152 -12.22 -26.60 9.11
N ALA A 153 -12.72 -26.50 7.87
CA ALA A 153 -11.88 -26.45 6.67
C ALA A 153 -10.88 -25.28 6.73
N HIS A 154 -11.35 -24.10 7.15
CA HIS A 154 -10.55 -22.88 7.19
C HIS A 154 -9.72 -22.72 8.47
N GLN A 155 -10.03 -23.49 9.52
CA GLN A 155 -9.40 -23.34 10.84
C GLN A 155 -7.88 -23.51 10.76
N VAL A 156 -7.40 -24.42 9.91
CA VAL A 156 -5.95 -24.63 9.73
C VAL A 156 -5.30 -23.43 9.04
N TRP A 157 -5.97 -22.83 8.05
CA TRP A 157 -5.47 -21.67 7.30
C TRP A 157 -5.46 -20.42 8.18
N GLU A 158 -6.56 -20.19 8.91
CA GLU A 158 -6.69 -19.10 9.87
C GLU A 158 -5.62 -19.16 10.95
N GLU A 159 -5.39 -20.34 11.54
CA GLU A 159 -4.34 -20.54 12.56
C GLU A 159 -2.94 -20.34 11.97
N MET A 160 -2.71 -20.78 10.73
CA MET A 160 -1.41 -20.61 10.06
C MET A 160 -1.08 -19.13 9.84
N VAL A 161 -2.03 -18.35 9.30
CA VAL A 161 -1.88 -16.91 9.09
C VAL A 161 -1.79 -16.19 10.44
N SER A 162 -2.67 -16.52 11.39
CA SER A 162 -2.69 -15.93 12.74
C SER A 162 -1.38 -16.14 13.50
N ALA A 163 -0.69 -17.25 13.24
CA ALA A 163 0.57 -17.58 13.88
C ALA A 163 1.76 -16.78 13.31
N CYS A 164 1.76 -16.40 12.03
CA CYS A 164 2.94 -15.82 11.37
C CYS A 164 2.82 -14.34 10.98
N TRP A 165 1.61 -13.77 10.89
CA TRP A 165 1.41 -12.43 10.30
C TRP A 165 2.22 -11.33 10.99
N CYS A 166 2.38 -11.37 12.32
CA CYS A 166 3.16 -10.36 13.06
C CYS A 166 4.64 -10.38 12.65
N GLY A 167 5.23 -11.57 12.54
CA GLY A 167 6.62 -11.75 12.16
C GLY A 167 6.86 -11.34 10.71
N LEU A 168 5.93 -11.72 9.81
CA LEU A 168 5.95 -11.30 8.42
C LEU A 168 5.86 -9.77 8.29
N LEU A 169 4.87 -9.16 8.95
CA LEU A 169 4.67 -7.72 8.93
C LEU A 169 5.91 -6.96 9.44
N ALA A 170 6.47 -7.38 10.58
CA ALA A 170 7.64 -6.74 11.15
C ALA A 170 8.87 -6.82 10.22
N ALA A 171 9.08 -7.97 9.57
CA ALA A 171 10.19 -8.16 8.64
C ALA A 171 9.98 -7.37 7.33
N LEU A 172 8.79 -7.46 6.74
CA LEU A 172 8.45 -6.78 5.48
C LEU A 172 8.45 -5.25 5.64
N SER A 173 7.86 -4.72 6.71
CA SER A 173 7.87 -3.28 6.97
C SER A 173 9.29 -2.74 7.21
N LEU A 174 10.15 -3.48 7.94
CA LEU A 174 11.56 -3.10 8.10
C LEU A 174 12.29 -3.07 6.77
N LEU A 175 12.12 -4.11 5.94
CA LEU A 175 12.75 -4.17 4.63
C LEU A 175 12.22 -3.08 3.70
N LEU A 176 10.93 -2.75 3.78
CA LEU A 176 10.33 -1.67 3.00
C LEU A 176 10.92 -0.31 3.38
N ASP A 177 11.11 -0.06 4.68
CA ASP A 177 11.78 1.14 5.18
C ASP A 177 13.24 1.19 4.69
N ALA A 178 13.95 0.06 4.77
CA ALA A 178 15.35 -0.06 4.39
C ALA A 178 15.60 -0.08 2.87
N SER A 179 14.59 -0.39 2.04
CA SER A 179 14.77 -0.58 0.60
C SER A 179 15.19 0.72 -0.08
N THR A 180 16.27 0.64 -0.86
CA THR A 180 16.76 1.71 -1.75
C THR A 180 16.56 1.38 -3.23
N ASP A 181 16.17 0.15 -3.56
CA ASP A 181 15.96 -0.34 -4.92
C ASP A 181 14.46 -0.48 -5.27
N GLU A 182 14.09 -0.08 -6.48
CA GLU A 182 12.68 -0.12 -6.92
C GLU A 182 12.16 -1.56 -7.08
N THR A 183 12.99 -2.51 -7.51
CA THR A 183 12.58 -3.92 -7.71
C THR A 183 12.40 -4.64 -6.38
N ALA A 184 13.30 -4.43 -5.42
CA ALA A 184 13.17 -4.95 -4.06
C ALA A 184 11.91 -4.40 -3.39
N THR A 185 11.68 -3.08 -3.50
CA THR A 185 10.47 -2.40 -3.01
C THR A 185 9.20 -3.02 -3.61
N GLU A 186 9.17 -3.24 -4.93
CA GLU A 186 8.03 -3.85 -5.61
C GLU A 186 7.72 -5.27 -5.09
N ASN A 187 8.76 -6.09 -4.89
CA ASN A 187 8.60 -7.45 -4.38
C ASN A 187 8.07 -7.47 -2.94
N ILE A 188 8.52 -6.56 -2.07
CA ILE A 188 8.03 -6.42 -0.70
C ILE A 188 6.56 -5.99 -0.71
N LEU A 189 6.22 -4.97 -1.51
CA LEU A 189 4.86 -4.47 -1.65
C LEU A 189 3.89 -5.53 -2.20
N LYS A 190 4.33 -6.33 -3.18
CA LYS A 190 3.56 -7.48 -3.68
C LYS A 190 3.33 -8.52 -2.58
N ALA A 191 4.34 -8.80 -1.74
CA ALA A 191 4.19 -9.72 -0.62
C ALA A 191 3.17 -9.21 0.41
N GLU A 192 3.28 -7.94 0.85
CA GLU A 192 2.31 -7.33 1.78
C GLU A 192 0.89 -7.32 1.21
N LEU A 193 0.72 -6.94 -0.07
CA LEU A 193 -0.58 -6.94 -0.76
C LEU A 193 -1.20 -8.34 -0.80
N THR A 194 -0.42 -9.36 -1.13
CA THR A 194 -0.92 -10.74 -1.25
C THR A 194 -1.38 -11.26 0.11
N VAL A 195 -0.63 -10.98 1.19
CA VAL A 195 -1.05 -11.36 2.55
C VAL A 195 -2.29 -10.58 2.99
N ALA A 196 -2.38 -9.28 2.69
CA ALA A 196 -3.55 -8.46 2.99
C ALA A 196 -4.82 -8.99 2.29
N SER A 197 -4.72 -9.30 1.00
CA SER A 197 -5.79 -9.91 0.21
C SER A 197 -6.25 -11.24 0.80
N LEU A 198 -5.30 -12.13 1.10
CA LEU A 198 -5.59 -13.43 1.71
C LEU A 198 -6.30 -13.27 3.07
N CYS A 199 -5.81 -12.37 3.93
CA CYS A 199 -6.45 -12.08 5.21
C CYS A 199 -7.87 -11.56 5.02
N GLY A 200 -8.12 -10.74 4.00
CA GLY A 200 -9.45 -10.28 3.65
C GLY A 200 -10.39 -11.42 3.23
N ARG A 201 -9.92 -12.35 2.39
CA ARG A 201 -10.69 -13.53 1.96
C ARG A 201 -11.00 -14.50 3.09
N LEU A 202 -10.07 -14.64 4.05
CA LEU A 202 -10.26 -15.45 5.26
C LEU A 202 -11.04 -14.72 6.37
N GLY A 203 -11.49 -13.48 6.16
CA GLY A 203 -12.19 -12.69 7.18
C GLY A 203 -11.33 -12.27 8.38
N LEU A 204 -10.00 -12.38 8.28
CA LEU A 204 -9.05 -11.99 9.33
C LEU A 204 -8.81 -10.48 9.30
N VAL A 205 -9.72 -9.73 9.93
CA VAL A 205 -9.73 -8.26 9.93
C VAL A 205 -8.46 -7.66 10.51
N THR A 206 -7.97 -8.14 11.65
CA THR A 206 -6.79 -7.57 12.32
C THR A 206 -5.51 -7.64 11.48
N PRO A 207 -5.07 -8.79 10.96
CA PRO A 207 -3.88 -8.83 10.11
C PRO A 207 -4.11 -8.11 8.78
N ARG A 208 -5.30 -8.20 8.16
CA ARG A 208 -5.65 -7.44 6.95
C ARG A 208 -5.39 -5.95 7.16
N ASP A 209 -6.00 -5.36 8.18
CA ASP A 209 -5.90 -3.94 8.48
C ASP A 209 -4.46 -3.53 8.80
N ALA A 210 -3.68 -4.40 9.46
CA ALA A 210 -2.29 -4.13 9.79
C ALA A 210 -1.39 -4.04 8.55
N PHE A 211 -1.51 -4.97 7.60
CA PHE A 211 -0.77 -4.90 6.32
C PHE A 211 -1.20 -3.70 5.48
N ILE A 212 -2.51 -3.42 5.38
CA ILE A 212 -3.00 -2.23 4.68
C ILE A 212 -2.44 -0.95 5.32
N THR A 213 -2.41 -0.92 6.66
CA THR A 213 -1.81 0.20 7.40
C THR A 213 -0.32 0.38 7.06
N ALA A 214 0.44 -0.71 6.92
CA ALA A 214 1.85 -0.63 6.52
C ALA A 214 2.02 -0.03 5.11
N ILE A 215 1.22 -0.49 4.14
CA ILE A 215 1.24 0.06 2.77
C ILE A 215 0.84 1.55 2.77
N CYS A 216 -0.20 1.93 3.52
CA CYS A 216 -0.62 3.33 3.65
C CYS A 216 0.46 4.19 4.31
N LYS A 217 1.14 3.68 5.36
CA LYS A 217 2.26 4.36 6.03
C LYS A 217 3.40 4.63 5.07
N ALA A 218 3.79 3.63 4.27
CA ALA A 218 4.88 3.72 3.31
C ALA A 218 4.54 4.60 2.10
N SER A 219 3.25 4.84 1.83
CA SER A 219 2.80 5.74 0.78
C SER A 219 2.98 7.22 1.15
N LEU A 220 3.03 7.56 2.44
CA LEU A 220 3.14 8.94 2.91
C LEU A 220 4.53 9.22 3.52
N PRO A 221 5.00 10.48 3.50
CA PRO A 221 6.26 10.83 4.16
C PRO A 221 6.19 10.63 5.68
N PRO A 222 7.25 10.13 6.35
CA PRO A 222 7.20 9.67 7.74
C PRO A 222 6.62 10.66 8.76
N HIS A 223 7.02 11.93 8.69
CA HIS A 223 6.50 12.98 9.59
C HIS A 223 5.04 13.34 9.30
N TYR A 224 4.60 13.15 8.06
CA TYR A 224 3.23 13.40 7.64
C TYR A 224 2.29 12.27 8.06
N THR A 225 2.77 11.03 7.93
CA THR A 225 2.06 9.79 8.27
C THR A 225 1.51 9.78 9.69
N LEU A 226 2.27 10.27 10.68
CA LEU A 226 1.81 10.34 12.08
C LEU A 226 0.59 11.25 12.26
N THR A 227 0.44 12.27 11.43
CA THR A 227 -0.72 13.19 11.49
C THR A 227 -1.94 12.56 10.86
N VAL A 228 -1.75 11.88 9.73
CA VAL A 228 -2.84 11.30 8.93
C VAL A 228 -3.41 10.04 9.59
N LEU A 229 -2.55 9.19 10.16
CA LEU A 229 -2.98 7.87 10.63
C LEU A 229 -3.29 7.83 12.14
N ASN A 230 -2.83 8.79 12.96
CA ASN A 230 -3.11 8.76 14.41
C ASN A 230 -4.59 8.95 14.78
N SER A 231 -5.42 9.48 13.89
CA SER A 231 -6.84 9.70 14.16
C SER A 231 -7.61 8.38 14.40
N ASN A 232 -7.12 7.24 13.92
CA ASN A 232 -7.80 5.92 14.03
C ASN A 232 -6.96 4.79 14.65
N THR A 233 -5.68 5.00 14.99
CA THR A 233 -4.76 3.90 15.39
C THR A 233 -4.67 3.60 16.88
N ALA A 234 -5.45 4.28 17.75
CA ALA A 234 -5.38 4.08 19.20
C ALA A 234 -5.77 2.65 19.68
N SER A 235 -6.41 1.84 18.83
CA SER A 235 -6.82 0.46 19.15
C SER A 235 -5.84 -0.64 18.68
N LEU A 236 -4.87 -0.35 17.80
CA LEU A 236 -4.00 -1.37 17.19
C LEU A 236 -2.60 -1.47 17.83
N THR A 237 -2.20 -0.47 18.61
CA THR A 237 -0.87 -0.39 19.25
C THR A 237 -0.78 -1.10 20.61
N GLY A 238 -1.85 -1.78 21.06
CA GLY A 238 -1.91 -2.47 22.36
C GLY A 238 -1.07 -3.75 22.49
N LYS A 239 -0.35 -4.17 21.44
CA LYS A 239 0.62 -5.27 21.51
C LYS A 239 1.99 -4.77 21.06
N SER A 240 2.75 -4.26 22.02
CA SER A 240 4.19 -4.04 21.86
C SER A 240 4.86 -5.37 21.49
N TYR A 241 5.37 -5.48 20.27
CA TYR A 241 6.15 -6.64 19.85
C TYR A 241 7.54 -6.55 20.47
N SER A 242 7.78 -7.38 21.48
CA SER A 242 9.11 -7.65 22.00
C SER A 242 9.69 -8.82 21.21
N ILE A 243 10.61 -8.53 20.29
CA ILE A 243 11.54 -9.51 19.76
C ILE A 243 12.84 -9.29 20.55
N LEU A 244 13.30 -10.32 21.29
CA LEU A 244 14.50 -10.29 22.15
C LEU A 244 14.46 -9.37 23.40
N GLY A 245 13.29 -8.96 23.89
CA GLY A 245 13.18 -8.15 25.12
C GLY A 245 13.47 -6.65 24.91
N GLN A 246 13.65 -6.21 23.66
CA GLN A 246 13.65 -4.79 23.30
C GLN A 246 12.31 -4.39 22.68
N THR A 247 11.70 -3.35 23.23
CA THR A 247 10.51 -2.71 22.68
C THR A 247 10.88 -2.05 21.34
N VAL A 248 10.38 -2.58 20.22
CA VAL A 248 10.52 -1.93 18.92
C VAL A 248 9.56 -0.73 18.87
N GLN A 249 10.05 0.41 19.33
CA GLN A 249 9.44 1.71 19.02
C GLN A 249 9.79 2.00 17.55
N ILE A 250 8.78 2.03 16.68
CA ILE A 250 8.89 2.46 15.27
C ILE A 250 9.13 3.98 15.29
N ILE A 251 10.37 4.40 15.55
CA ILE A 251 10.73 5.82 15.59
C ILE A 251 11.98 6.03 14.72
N SER A 252 11.80 6.96 13.78
CA SER A 252 12.74 7.66 12.89
C SER A 252 13.31 6.90 11.67
N PRO A 253 13.04 7.37 10.44
CA PRO A 253 13.82 6.99 9.26
C PRO A 253 15.12 7.79 9.19
N SER A 254 16.20 7.11 8.84
CA SER A 254 17.54 7.70 8.64
C SER A 254 18.14 7.37 7.27
N SER A 255 17.31 6.96 6.30
CA SER A 255 17.73 6.58 4.94
C SER A 255 17.32 7.63 3.90
N GLU A 256 17.60 8.92 4.18
CA GLU A 256 17.26 10.04 3.26
C GLU A 256 18.23 10.16 2.07
N SER A 257 19.45 9.62 2.17
CA SER A 257 20.54 9.82 1.20
C SER A 257 20.30 9.19 -0.18
N HIS A 258 19.46 8.16 -0.29
CA HIS A 258 19.27 7.38 -1.52
C HIS A 258 17.88 7.48 -2.15
N GLN A 259 16.94 8.22 -1.55
CA GLN A 259 15.58 8.32 -2.09
C GLN A 259 15.41 9.52 -3.02
N GLN A 260 15.02 9.27 -4.26
CA GLN A 260 14.74 10.33 -5.22
C GLN A 260 13.47 11.10 -4.80
N VAL A 261 13.61 12.40 -4.57
CA VAL A 261 12.49 13.32 -4.38
C VAL A 261 11.73 13.51 -5.70
N VAL A 262 10.42 13.28 -5.68
CA VAL A 262 9.59 13.28 -6.90
C VAL A 262 8.51 14.37 -6.90
N ALA A 263 8.04 14.80 -5.74
CA ALA A 263 7.08 15.90 -5.59
C ALA A 263 7.28 16.65 -4.28
N VAL A 264 7.01 17.95 -4.27
CA VAL A 264 6.97 18.78 -3.07
C VAL A 264 5.63 19.51 -3.08
N GLY A 265 4.73 19.19 -2.14
CA GLY A 265 3.40 19.78 -2.05
C GLY A 265 3.12 20.41 -0.70
N GLN A 266 1.93 20.98 -0.54
CA GLN A 266 1.45 21.47 0.75
C GLN A 266 0.65 20.37 1.47
N PRO A 267 0.74 20.27 2.80
CA PRO A 267 -0.05 19.33 3.57
C PRO A 267 -1.53 19.72 3.55
N LEU A 268 -2.43 18.72 3.45
CA LEU A 268 -3.87 18.93 3.58
C LEU A 268 -4.28 19.38 5.00
N ALA A 269 -3.77 18.73 6.05
CA ALA A 269 -4.03 19.09 7.45
C ALA A 269 -3.17 20.27 7.92
N SER A 270 -3.68 21.08 8.85
CA SER A 270 -2.94 22.18 9.46
C SER A 270 -1.90 21.68 10.48
N GLN A 271 -0.75 21.22 10.00
CA GLN A 271 0.47 21.21 10.80
C GLN A 271 1.22 22.55 10.67
N PRO A 272 1.99 22.97 11.69
CA PRO A 272 2.70 24.23 11.66
C PRO A 272 3.90 24.11 10.72
N GLN A 273 3.77 24.69 9.53
CA GLN A 273 4.83 25.01 8.58
C GLN A 273 5.71 23.83 8.11
N GLY A 274 5.36 23.24 6.97
CA GLY A 274 6.29 22.35 6.26
C GLY A 274 5.76 21.99 4.89
N THR A 275 6.61 22.07 3.86
CA THR A 275 6.39 21.39 2.58
C THR A 275 6.44 19.88 2.80
N VAL A 276 5.61 19.13 2.09
CA VAL A 276 5.59 17.67 2.13
C VAL A 276 6.32 17.16 0.90
N VAL A 277 7.37 16.37 1.10
CA VAL A 277 8.22 15.85 0.03
C VAL A 277 7.90 14.37 -0.20
N LEU A 278 7.41 14.01 -1.38
CA LEU A 278 7.23 12.62 -1.81
C LEU A 278 8.49 12.11 -2.49
N THR A 279 8.78 10.83 -2.28
CA THR A 279 9.86 10.10 -2.97
C THR A 279 9.34 9.12 -4.02
N SER A 280 10.20 8.59 -4.90
CA SER A 280 9.82 7.56 -5.89
C SER A 280 9.20 6.34 -5.19
N LYS A 281 9.78 5.94 -4.05
CA LYS A 281 9.24 4.88 -3.19
C LYS A 281 7.81 5.17 -2.72
N ASN A 282 7.52 6.40 -2.28
CA ASN A 282 6.14 6.77 -1.89
C ASN A 282 5.15 6.61 -3.06
N LEU A 283 5.55 7.00 -4.28
CA LEU A 283 4.72 6.86 -5.46
C LEU A 283 4.50 5.38 -5.86
N GLN A 284 5.52 4.54 -5.68
CA GLN A 284 5.42 3.10 -5.89
C GLN A 284 4.48 2.44 -4.89
N CYS A 285 4.55 2.84 -3.61
CA CYS A 285 3.61 2.43 -2.57
C CYS A 285 2.17 2.88 -2.92
N MET A 286 1.99 4.12 -3.38
CA MET A 286 0.69 4.62 -3.85
C MET A 286 0.11 3.76 -4.99
N ARG A 287 0.92 3.38 -5.98
CA ARG A 287 0.48 2.49 -7.08
C ARG A 287 0.03 1.14 -6.56
N THR A 288 0.75 0.58 -5.59
CA THR A 288 0.38 -0.68 -4.93
C THR A 288 -0.93 -0.52 -4.16
N LEU A 289 -1.11 0.58 -3.44
CA LEU A 289 -2.34 0.89 -2.70
C LEU A 289 -3.56 1.00 -3.63
N LEU A 290 -3.40 1.65 -4.78
CA LEU A 290 -4.44 1.73 -5.82
C LEU A 290 -4.77 0.35 -6.39
N ASN A 291 -3.75 -0.47 -6.66
CA ASN A 291 -3.95 -1.83 -7.17
C ASN A 291 -4.66 -2.72 -6.15
N LEU A 292 -4.27 -2.65 -4.87
CA LEU A 292 -4.96 -3.33 -3.77
C LEU A 292 -6.44 -2.94 -3.74
N ALA A 293 -6.74 -1.64 -3.78
CA ALA A 293 -8.13 -1.17 -3.74
C ALA A 293 -8.95 -1.61 -4.96
N HIS A 294 -8.34 -1.63 -6.14
CA HIS A 294 -9.01 -2.00 -7.39
C HIS A 294 -9.25 -3.52 -7.48
N CYS A 295 -8.25 -4.35 -7.18
CA CYS A 295 -8.36 -5.80 -7.34
C CYS A 295 -8.99 -6.49 -6.11
N HIS A 296 -8.90 -5.89 -4.93
CA HIS A 296 -9.34 -6.50 -3.67
C HIS A 296 -10.33 -5.63 -2.89
N GLY A 297 -11.01 -4.69 -3.57
CA GLY A 297 -11.98 -3.78 -2.97
C GLY A 297 -13.12 -4.49 -2.21
N ALA A 298 -13.51 -5.68 -2.65
CA ALA A 298 -14.56 -6.50 -2.04
C ALA A 298 -14.20 -7.07 -0.65
N VAL A 299 -12.91 -7.10 -0.29
CA VAL A 299 -12.46 -7.66 0.99
C VAL A 299 -11.88 -6.62 1.95
N LEU A 300 -11.88 -5.34 1.56
CA LEU A 300 -11.35 -4.24 2.37
C LEU A 300 -12.23 -3.91 3.59
N GLY A 301 -13.56 -4.02 3.49
CA GLY A 301 -14.47 -3.66 4.59
C GLY A 301 -14.16 -2.26 5.17
N THR A 302 -13.97 -2.17 6.49
CA THR A 302 -13.65 -0.91 7.18
C THR A 302 -12.32 -0.27 6.78
N SER A 303 -11.37 -1.02 6.20
CA SER A 303 -10.09 -0.48 5.76
C SER A 303 -10.23 0.52 4.60
N TRP A 304 -11.39 0.57 3.91
CA TRP A 304 -11.70 1.58 2.90
C TRP A 304 -11.46 3.01 3.42
N GLN A 305 -11.80 3.30 4.69
CA GLN A 305 -11.52 4.61 5.32
C GLN A 305 -10.04 4.97 5.24
N LEU A 306 -9.17 4.04 5.68
CA LEU A 306 -7.74 4.25 5.73
C LEU A 306 -7.13 4.43 4.34
N VAL A 307 -7.56 3.59 3.39
CA VAL A 307 -7.11 3.63 2.00
C VAL A 307 -7.51 4.96 1.36
N LEU A 308 -8.78 5.35 1.46
CA LEU A 308 -9.29 6.58 0.84
C LEU A 308 -8.73 7.84 1.47
N ALA A 309 -8.55 7.88 2.80
CA ALA A 309 -7.87 8.98 3.47
C ALA A 309 -6.45 9.14 2.93
N THR A 310 -5.69 8.03 2.85
CA THR A 310 -4.32 8.04 2.30
C THR A 310 -4.31 8.53 0.86
N LEU A 311 -5.23 8.06 0.01
CA LEU A 311 -5.37 8.51 -1.37
C LEU A 311 -5.74 10.00 -1.47
N GLN A 312 -6.64 10.51 -0.63
CA GLN A 312 -6.99 11.94 -0.57
C GLN A 312 -5.75 12.80 -0.31
N HIS A 313 -4.94 12.40 0.67
CA HIS A 313 -3.70 13.09 1.01
C HIS A 313 -2.68 13.08 -0.15
N LEU A 314 -2.50 11.93 -0.81
CA LEU A 314 -1.59 11.80 -1.95
C LEU A 314 -2.03 12.63 -3.15
N VAL A 315 -3.30 12.54 -3.52
CA VAL A 315 -3.91 13.31 -4.61
C VAL A 315 -3.78 14.81 -4.35
N TRP A 316 -3.95 15.24 -3.10
CA TRP A 316 -3.74 16.63 -2.69
C TRP A 316 -2.29 17.08 -2.85
N ILE A 317 -1.32 16.30 -2.35
CA ILE A 317 0.12 16.62 -2.46
C ILE A 317 0.55 16.66 -3.94
N LEU A 318 -0.03 15.81 -4.79
CA LEU A 318 0.23 15.77 -6.23
C LEU A 318 -0.50 16.89 -7.01
N GLY A 319 -1.30 17.73 -6.35
CA GLY A 319 -2.00 18.85 -7.00
C GLY A 319 -3.12 18.42 -7.96
N LEU A 320 -3.67 17.22 -7.77
CA LEU A 320 -4.83 16.74 -8.53
C LEU A 320 -6.11 17.38 -7.98
N LYS A 321 -6.86 18.05 -8.85
CA LYS A 321 -8.12 18.70 -8.52
C LYS A 321 -9.30 17.99 -9.21
N PRO A 322 -10.45 17.86 -8.54
CA PRO A 322 -11.67 17.38 -9.19
C PRO A 322 -12.10 18.29 -10.35
N GLY A 323 -12.49 17.68 -11.46
CA GLY A 323 -13.15 18.32 -12.60
C GLY A 323 -14.56 17.78 -12.82
N PRO A 324 -15.28 18.26 -13.86
CA PRO A 324 -16.66 17.87 -14.11
C PRO A 324 -16.83 16.34 -14.16
N GLY A 325 -17.87 15.84 -13.48
CA GLY A 325 -18.11 14.39 -13.34
C GLY A 325 -17.23 13.68 -12.30
N GLY A 326 -16.47 14.42 -11.49
CA GLY A 326 -15.65 13.90 -10.39
C GLY A 326 -14.21 13.52 -10.78
N VAL A 327 -13.94 13.38 -12.07
CA VAL A 327 -12.63 12.97 -12.61
C VAL A 327 -11.53 13.91 -12.15
N LEU A 328 -10.46 13.35 -11.58
CA LEU A 328 -9.30 14.09 -11.10
C LEU A 328 -8.40 14.49 -12.27
N LYS A 329 -8.01 15.76 -12.32
CA LYS A 329 -7.08 16.29 -13.32
C LYS A 329 -5.96 17.08 -12.66
N PRO A 330 -4.75 17.13 -13.24
CA PRO A 330 -3.70 18.03 -12.76
C PRO A 330 -4.22 19.48 -12.73
N GLY A 331 -4.04 20.17 -11.61
CA GLY A 331 -4.40 21.59 -11.50
C GLY A 331 -3.60 22.44 -12.51
N ARG A 332 -4.20 23.53 -13.01
CA ARG A 332 -3.46 24.52 -13.80
C ARG A 332 -2.41 25.18 -12.89
N ALA A 333 -1.16 25.22 -13.33
CA ALA A 333 -0.03 25.81 -12.60
C ALA A 333 -0.23 27.28 -12.18
N VAL A 334 -1.25 27.96 -12.71
CA VAL A 334 -1.50 29.40 -12.54
C VAL A 334 -2.51 29.70 -11.42
N GLU A 335 -3.32 28.74 -10.95
CA GLU A 335 -4.41 29.00 -9.97
C GLU A 335 -4.29 28.17 -8.65
N GLY A 336 -3.06 27.79 -8.28
CA GLY A 336 -2.63 27.42 -6.91
C GLY A 336 -2.44 25.92 -6.61
N PRO A 337 -1.84 25.52 -5.45
CA PRO A 337 -0.83 26.16 -4.59
C PRO A 337 0.60 25.66 -4.94
N SER A 338 1.63 26.07 -4.19
CA SER A 338 3.08 25.86 -4.31
C SER A 338 3.60 24.41 -4.46
N THR A 339 3.05 23.63 -5.40
CA THR A 339 3.43 22.23 -5.65
C THR A 339 4.48 22.18 -6.75
N VAL A 340 5.63 21.59 -6.45
CA VAL A 340 6.74 21.39 -7.39
C VAL A 340 6.81 19.89 -7.72
N LEU A 341 6.61 19.56 -9.00
CA LEU A 341 6.67 18.18 -9.50
C LEU A 341 7.88 18.00 -10.41
N THR A 342 8.52 16.84 -10.33
CA THR A 342 9.55 16.44 -11.30
C THR A 342 8.92 16.07 -12.65
N THR A 343 9.68 16.17 -13.75
CA THR A 343 9.22 15.82 -15.09
C THR A 343 8.71 14.37 -15.17
N ALA A 344 9.37 13.43 -14.47
CA ALA A 344 8.94 12.04 -14.42
C ALA A 344 7.57 11.86 -13.75
N VAL A 345 7.27 12.61 -12.68
CA VAL A 345 5.94 12.58 -12.08
C VAL A 345 4.90 13.22 -12.97
N MET A 346 5.24 14.29 -13.71
CA MET A 346 4.31 14.92 -14.64
C MET A 346 3.87 13.95 -15.75
N THR A 347 4.74 13.05 -16.21
CA THR A 347 4.37 12.00 -17.16
C THR A 347 3.55 10.87 -16.54
N ASP A 348 3.77 10.58 -15.26
CA ASP A 348 3.06 9.51 -14.54
C ASP A 348 1.71 9.94 -13.97
N LEU A 349 1.48 11.24 -13.79
CA LEU A 349 0.29 11.79 -13.17
C LEU A 349 -1.01 11.46 -13.92
N PRO A 350 -1.07 11.55 -15.27
CA PRO A 350 -2.24 11.08 -16.02
C PRO A 350 -2.53 9.59 -15.82
N PHE A 351 -1.49 8.76 -15.70
CA PHE A 351 -1.65 7.33 -15.45
C PHE A 351 -2.22 7.06 -14.06
N ILE A 352 -1.74 7.75 -13.03
CA ILE A 352 -2.27 7.67 -11.66
C ILE A 352 -3.73 8.14 -11.61
N ALA A 353 -4.06 9.26 -12.27
CA ALA A 353 -5.42 9.75 -12.36
C ALA A 353 -6.35 8.75 -13.06
N ASN A 354 -5.87 8.09 -14.12
CA ASN A 354 -6.61 7.06 -14.83
C ASN A 354 -6.86 5.80 -13.97
N ILE A 355 -5.87 5.32 -13.21
CA ILE A 355 -6.08 4.21 -12.27
C ILE A 355 -7.08 4.60 -11.18
N LEU A 356 -6.98 5.83 -10.65
CA LEU A 356 -7.94 6.35 -9.68
C LEU A 356 -9.36 6.38 -10.23
N SER A 357 -9.58 6.81 -11.48
CA SER A 357 -10.92 6.75 -12.08
C SER A 357 -11.38 5.32 -12.31
N ARG A 358 -10.51 4.42 -12.80
CA ARG A 358 -10.83 2.99 -12.94
C ARG A 358 -11.20 2.32 -11.62
N LEU A 359 -10.58 2.73 -10.51
CA LEU A 359 -10.95 2.25 -9.17
C LEU A 359 -12.43 2.51 -8.86
N PHE A 360 -12.90 3.75 -9.04
CA PHE A 360 -14.31 4.06 -8.77
C PHE A 360 -15.24 3.55 -9.87
N GLU A 361 -14.78 3.42 -11.11
CA GLU A 361 -15.53 2.72 -12.17
C GLU A 361 -15.71 1.23 -11.87
N SER A 362 -14.71 0.59 -11.26
CA SER A 362 -14.79 -0.82 -10.86
C SER A 362 -15.76 -1.08 -9.70
N SER A 363 -16.25 -0.03 -9.04
CA SER A 363 -17.22 -0.17 -7.93
C SER A 363 -18.54 -0.83 -8.35
N GLN A 364 -18.90 -0.80 -9.65
CA GLN A 364 -20.03 -1.55 -10.21
C GLN A 364 -19.93 -3.06 -9.98
N TYR A 365 -18.71 -3.60 -9.81
CA TYR A 365 -18.47 -5.02 -9.59
C TYR A 365 -18.39 -5.40 -8.11
N LEU A 366 -18.43 -4.42 -7.20
CA LEU A 366 -18.50 -4.70 -5.76
C LEU A 366 -19.87 -5.25 -5.39
N ASP A 367 -19.93 -6.17 -4.45
CA ASP A 367 -21.19 -6.55 -3.80
C ASP A 367 -21.75 -5.41 -2.94
N ASP A 368 -23.03 -5.51 -2.57
CA ASP A 368 -23.73 -4.42 -1.89
C ASP A 368 -23.13 -4.07 -0.52
N VAL A 369 -22.58 -5.05 0.21
CA VAL A 369 -21.95 -4.81 1.51
C VAL A 369 -20.64 -4.04 1.32
N SER A 370 -19.82 -4.46 0.36
CA SER A 370 -18.57 -3.78 0.02
C SER A 370 -18.80 -2.36 -0.52
N LEU A 371 -19.82 -2.18 -1.37
CA LEU A 371 -20.24 -0.86 -1.86
C LEU A 371 -20.70 0.04 -0.70
N HIS A 372 -21.44 -0.50 0.26
CA HIS A 372 -21.84 0.25 1.46
C HIS A 372 -20.62 0.69 2.29
N HIS A 373 -19.62 -0.18 2.47
CA HIS A 373 -18.36 0.21 3.13
C HIS A 373 -17.62 1.31 2.37
N LEU A 374 -17.59 1.27 1.04
CA LEU A 374 -17.00 2.31 0.18
C LEU A 374 -17.73 3.65 0.28
N ILE A 375 -19.06 3.65 0.28
CA ILE A 375 -19.86 4.88 0.40
C ILE A 375 -19.72 5.48 1.79
N ASN A 376 -19.85 4.67 2.84
CA ASN A 376 -19.69 5.12 4.23
C ASN A 376 -18.28 5.67 4.48
N ALA A 377 -17.28 4.89 4.03
CA ALA A 377 -16.04 5.34 3.41
C ALA A 377 -15.87 6.85 3.17
N LEU A 378 -16.38 7.22 2.00
CA LEU A 378 -16.30 8.55 1.43
C LEU A 378 -17.15 9.57 2.20
N CYS A 379 -18.30 9.18 2.76
CA CYS A 379 -19.11 10.09 3.58
C CYS A 379 -18.37 10.55 4.83
N SER A 380 -17.73 9.64 5.58
CA SER A 380 -16.91 10.01 6.74
C SER A 380 -15.73 10.90 6.34
N LEU A 381 -15.01 10.53 5.28
CA LEU A 381 -13.89 11.33 4.78
C LEU A 381 -14.33 12.75 4.34
N SER A 382 -15.53 12.86 3.77
CA SER A 382 -16.12 14.15 3.42
C SER A 382 -16.49 14.97 4.66
N LEU A 383 -17.00 14.36 5.73
CA LEU A 383 -17.28 15.04 7.01
C LEU A 383 -15.99 15.60 7.61
N GLU A 384 -14.92 14.79 7.67
CA GLU A 384 -13.61 15.22 8.17
C GLU A 384 -13.06 16.41 7.35
N ALA A 385 -13.18 16.36 6.02
CA ALA A 385 -12.75 17.45 5.14
C ALA A 385 -13.55 18.75 5.36
N MET A 386 -14.85 18.64 5.67
CA MET A 386 -15.71 19.78 5.98
C MET A 386 -15.39 20.40 7.36
N GLU A 387 -15.15 19.57 8.36
CA GLU A 387 -14.75 20.03 9.70
C GLU A 387 -13.43 20.83 9.63
N MET A 388 -12.44 20.32 8.88
CA MET A 388 -11.18 21.05 8.65
C MET A 388 -11.38 22.40 7.94
N ALA A 389 -12.37 22.49 7.06
CA ALA A 389 -12.71 23.70 6.30
C ALA A 389 -13.48 24.76 7.11
N SER A 390 -14.16 24.33 8.18
CA SER A 390 -14.99 25.22 9.01
C SER A 390 -14.15 26.10 9.94
N GLY A 391 -13.01 25.60 10.44
CA GLY A 391 -12.15 26.32 11.38
C GLY A 391 -11.05 27.18 10.75
N ASN A 392 -10.66 26.88 9.51
CA ASN A 392 -9.57 27.55 8.80
C ASN A 392 -10.09 27.96 7.41
N ASN A 393 -9.98 29.24 7.02
CA ASN A 393 -10.41 29.78 5.72
C ASN A 393 -9.59 29.24 4.51
N LYS A 394 -9.21 27.96 4.55
CA LYS A 394 -8.42 27.22 3.56
C LYS A 394 -9.34 26.55 2.54
N GLU A 395 -8.77 26.28 1.37
CA GLU A 395 -9.41 25.44 0.35
C GLU A 395 -9.66 24.04 0.93
N PRO A 396 -10.90 23.54 0.89
CA PRO A 396 -11.21 22.25 1.46
C PRO A 396 -10.93 21.12 0.46
N SER A 397 -10.63 19.91 0.96
CA SER A 397 -10.52 18.75 0.08
C SER A 397 -11.88 18.39 -0.50
N LEU A 398 -11.99 18.43 -1.83
CA LEU A 398 -13.18 18.04 -2.57
C LEU A 398 -13.13 16.57 -3.04
N PHE A 399 -12.06 15.84 -2.70
CA PHE A 399 -11.82 14.47 -3.14
C PHE A 399 -13.01 13.56 -2.83
N ALA A 400 -13.45 13.53 -1.57
CA ALA A 400 -14.52 12.63 -1.15
C ALA A 400 -15.84 12.89 -1.88
N VAL A 401 -16.25 14.17 -2.03
CA VAL A 401 -17.47 14.56 -2.74
C VAL A 401 -17.39 14.18 -4.23
N ALA A 402 -16.24 14.42 -4.86
CA ALA A 402 -16.01 14.04 -6.26
C ALA A 402 -16.10 12.52 -6.47
N LYS A 403 -15.57 11.74 -5.53
CA LYS A 403 -15.62 10.28 -5.60
C LYS A 403 -16.96 9.68 -5.20
N LEU A 404 -17.76 10.34 -4.35
CA LEU A 404 -19.16 10.01 -4.14
C LEU A 404 -19.96 10.16 -5.44
N LEU A 405 -19.71 11.24 -6.21
CA LEU A 405 -20.33 11.44 -7.51
C LEU A 405 -19.97 10.33 -8.50
N GLU A 406 -18.68 10.03 -8.70
CA GLU A 406 -18.24 8.95 -9.60
C GLU A 406 -18.84 7.60 -9.20
N THR A 407 -18.80 7.27 -7.90
CA THR A 407 -19.38 6.02 -7.39
C THR A 407 -20.89 5.96 -7.63
N GLY A 408 -21.61 7.06 -7.38
CA GLY A 408 -23.06 7.11 -7.60
C GLY A 408 -23.44 6.95 -9.07
N LEU A 409 -22.74 7.63 -10.00
CA LEU A 409 -23.01 7.56 -11.44
C LEU A 409 -22.83 6.16 -12.01
N VAL A 410 -21.84 5.42 -11.52
CA VAL A 410 -21.48 4.09 -12.02
C VAL A 410 -22.41 3.00 -11.48
N ASN A 411 -23.05 3.22 -10.34
CA ASN A 411 -23.89 2.22 -9.65
C ASN A 411 -25.39 2.50 -9.77
N MET A 412 -25.83 3.22 -10.80
CA MET A 412 -27.25 3.60 -10.98
C MET A 412 -28.19 2.39 -11.07
N ASP A 413 -27.67 1.22 -11.41
CA ASP A 413 -28.40 -0.06 -11.37
C ASP A 413 -28.88 -0.45 -9.96
N ARG A 414 -28.18 0.03 -8.94
CA ARG A 414 -28.46 -0.21 -7.51
C ARG A 414 -28.89 1.06 -6.79
N ILE A 415 -29.60 1.93 -7.51
CA ILE A 415 -30.00 3.25 -7.02
C ILE A 415 -30.75 3.17 -5.67
N GLU A 416 -31.56 2.14 -5.42
CA GLU A 416 -32.28 1.95 -4.15
C GLU A 416 -31.36 1.85 -2.92
N ILE A 417 -30.15 1.30 -3.09
CA ILE A 417 -29.18 1.07 -2.01
C ILE A 417 -28.37 2.34 -1.75
N LEU A 418 -27.92 3.00 -2.81
CA LEU A 418 -27.00 4.14 -2.73
C LEU A 418 -27.70 5.49 -2.57
N TRP A 419 -28.94 5.63 -3.03
CA TRP A 419 -29.59 6.94 -3.17
C TRP A 419 -29.67 7.67 -1.84
N ARG A 420 -30.28 7.05 -0.83
CA ARG A 420 -30.46 7.65 0.50
C ARG A 420 -29.12 8.07 1.14
N PRO A 421 -28.11 7.19 1.25
CA PRO A 421 -26.81 7.57 1.79
C PRO A 421 -26.15 8.72 1.03
N LEU A 422 -26.16 8.69 -0.31
CA LEU A 422 -25.51 9.71 -1.14
C LEU A 422 -26.24 11.05 -1.07
N THR A 423 -27.54 11.08 -1.38
CA THR A 423 -28.29 12.33 -1.42
C THR A 423 -28.49 12.90 -0.03
N GLY A 424 -28.66 12.07 1.00
CA GLY A 424 -28.71 12.51 2.38
C GLY A 424 -27.42 13.25 2.77
N HIS A 425 -26.26 12.66 2.49
CA HIS A 425 -24.98 13.31 2.76
C HIS A 425 -24.78 14.60 1.96
N LEU A 426 -25.04 14.58 0.64
CA LEU A 426 -24.86 15.74 -0.22
C LEU A 426 -25.82 16.89 0.13
N LEU A 427 -27.12 16.61 0.29
CA LEU A 427 -28.14 17.62 0.52
C LEU A 427 -28.12 18.17 1.95
N GLU A 428 -28.00 17.29 2.95
CA GLU A 428 -28.12 17.69 4.36
C GLU A 428 -26.81 18.17 4.96
N LYS A 429 -25.65 17.72 4.44
CA LYS A 429 -24.33 18.08 4.99
C LYS A 429 -23.56 19.00 4.05
N VAL A 430 -23.29 18.56 2.82
CA VAL A 430 -22.36 19.27 1.91
C VAL A 430 -22.96 20.59 1.40
N CYS A 431 -24.20 20.55 0.87
CA CYS A 431 -24.88 21.73 0.34
C CYS A 431 -25.22 22.78 1.39
N GLN A 432 -25.25 22.41 2.68
CA GLN A 432 -25.53 23.32 3.80
C GLN A 432 -24.26 23.89 4.45
N HIS A 433 -23.09 23.49 3.97
CA HIS A 433 -21.82 23.87 4.56
C HIS A 433 -21.53 25.39 4.41
N THR A 434 -20.79 25.99 5.35
CA THR A 434 -20.47 27.44 5.35
C THR A 434 -19.53 27.85 4.22
N ASN A 435 -18.63 26.95 3.82
CA ASN A 435 -17.70 27.14 2.69
C ASN A 435 -18.44 27.10 1.33
N SER A 436 -18.34 28.17 0.55
CA SER A 436 -19.04 28.31 -0.75
C SER A 436 -18.66 27.24 -1.76
N ARG A 437 -17.39 26.86 -1.81
CA ARG A 437 -16.88 25.89 -2.79
C ARG A 437 -17.35 24.47 -2.51
N MET A 438 -17.47 24.10 -1.23
CA MET A 438 -18.12 22.85 -0.83
C MET A 438 -19.59 22.82 -1.28
N ARG A 439 -20.33 23.90 -1.08
CA ARG A 439 -21.74 23.98 -1.52
C ARG A 439 -21.88 23.86 -3.03
N GLU A 440 -21.03 24.55 -3.79
CA GLU A 440 -21.01 24.50 -5.25
C GLU A 440 -20.79 23.07 -5.75
N TRP A 441 -19.78 22.38 -5.21
CA TRP A 441 -19.51 20.98 -5.55
C TRP A 441 -20.61 20.01 -5.11
N GLY A 442 -21.18 20.22 -3.93
CA GLY A 442 -22.32 19.45 -3.46
C GLY A 442 -23.52 19.59 -4.41
N ALA A 443 -23.81 20.81 -4.86
CA ALA A 443 -24.89 21.09 -5.79
C ALA A 443 -24.63 20.51 -7.19
N GLU A 444 -23.39 20.59 -7.71
CA GLU A 444 -23.00 19.98 -8.98
C GLU A 444 -23.17 18.46 -8.92
N ALA A 445 -22.62 17.81 -7.88
CA ALA A 445 -22.70 16.38 -7.69
C ALA A 445 -24.17 15.91 -7.58
N LEU A 446 -24.96 16.57 -6.75
CA LEU A 446 -26.38 16.25 -6.59
C LEU A 446 -27.15 16.41 -7.90
N THR A 447 -26.90 17.50 -8.64
CA THR A 447 -27.55 17.75 -9.93
C THR A 447 -27.21 16.66 -10.96
N ALA A 448 -25.95 16.25 -11.03
CA ALA A 448 -25.52 15.18 -11.93
C ALA A 448 -26.16 13.83 -11.56
N LEU A 449 -26.20 13.50 -10.27
CA LEU A 449 -26.85 12.27 -9.77
C LEU A 449 -28.35 12.27 -10.05
N ILE A 450 -29.05 13.38 -9.82
CA ILE A 450 -30.48 13.52 -10.14
C ILE A 450 -30.73 13.34 -11.63
N LYS A 451 -29.95 14.00 -12.50
CA LYS A 451 -30.08 13.84 -13.96
C LYS A 451 -29.87 12.40 -14.39
N ALA A 452 -28.87 11.73 -13.84
CA ALA A 452 -28.59 10.31 -14.12
C ALA A 452 -29.72 9.40 -13.59
N GLY A 453 -30.20 9.64 -12.37
CA GLY A 453 -31.30 8.90 -11.77
C GLY A 453 -32.62 9.04 -12.55
N LEU A 454 -32.94 10.24 -13.04
CA LEU A 454 -34.11 10.47 -13.89
C LEU A 454 -33.98 9.82 -15.28
N ALA A 455 -32.76 9.75 -15.82
CA ALA A 455 -32.49 9.09 -17.10
C ALA A 455 -32.43 7.55 -17.00
N TYR A 456 -32.22 7.03 -15.80
CA TYR A 456 -32.14 5.59 -15.54
C TYR A 456 -33.52 4.92 -15.69
N LYS A 457 -33.53 3.72 -16.27
CA LYS A 457 -34.76 2.93 -16.45
C LYS A 457 -35.04 2.13 -15.19
N HIS A 458 -36.00 2.60 -14.39
CA HIS A 458 -36.43 1.95 -13.15
C HIS A 458 -37.44 0.83 -13.41
N ASP A 459 -37.31 -0.27 -12.68
CA ASP A 459 -38.30 -1.34 -12.59
C ASP A 459 -38.54 -1.68 -11.10
N PRO A 460 -39.70 -1.32 -10.50
CA PRO A 460 -40.86 -0.66 -11.11
C PRO A 460 -40.62 0.82 -11.48
N PRO A 461 -41.45 1.43 -12.36
CA PRO A 461 -41.29 2.82 -12.78
C PRO A 461 -41.26 3.80 -11.60
N LEU A 462 -40.46 4.86 -11.71
CA LEU A 462 -40.21 5.86 -10.65
C LEU A 462 -41.49 6.40 -9.97
N ALA A 463 -42.56 6.59 -10.75
CA ALA A 463 -43.86 7.08 -10.25
C ALA A 463 -44.54 6.15 -9.21
N GLN A 464 -44.11 4.89 -9.13
CA GLN A 464 -44.63 3.89 -8.19
C GLN A 464 -43.69 3.64 -7.01
N ASN A 465 -42.48 4.22 -7.02
CA ASN A 465 -41.45 3.96 -6.02
C ASN A 465 -41.28 5.16 -5.06
N GLN A 466 -41.94 5.07 -3.89
CA GLN A 466 -41.93 6.14 -2.88
C GLN A 466 -40.55 6.34 -2.21
N ASN A 467 -39.59 5.43 -2.40
CA ASN A 467 -38.25 5.54 -1.82
C ASN A 467 -37.40 6.64 -2.48
N PHE A 468 -37.83 7.14 -3.64
CA PHE A 468 -37.12 8.16 -4.41
C PHE A 468 -37.75 9.55 -4.29
N SER A 469 -38.35 9.92 -3.15
CA SER A 469 -39.06 11.20 -2.95
C SER A 469 -38.25 12.49 -3.18
N ILE A 470 -36.95 12.39 -3.46
CA ILE A 470 -36.04 13.49 -3.82
C ILE A 470 -35.85 13.62 -5.35
N LEU A 471 -36.13 12.55 -6.14
CA LEU A 471 -36.23 12.59 -7.61
C LEU A 471 -37.62 13.12 -8.01
#